data_AF-A0A5J4LSZ8-F1
#
_entry.id   AF-A0A5J4LSZ8-F1
#
_cell.length_a   1.000
_cell.length_b   1.000
_cell.length_c   1.000
_cell.angle_alpha   90.00
_cell.angle_beta   90.00
_cell.angle_gamma   90.00
#
_symmetry.space_group_name_H-M   'P 1'
#
loop_
_entity.id
_entity.type
_entity.pdbx_description
1 polymer ?
#
loop_
_entity_poly.entity_id
_entity_poly.type
_entity_poly.pdbx_seq_one_letter_code
_entity_poly.pdbx_strand_id
1 'polypeptide(L)'
;MTFDFAPPPQVSLPTSADSAARLGRMLEPAEWASAGIPLLRNPREVVAGLHDRHRPVPSTAVVAVLDTQERVTASASFTEFTGAPDGWEFRNALLAHLRRVIPHDLRLRVPVRTAVLLYCREGEPLWTETDGAWMWGLRDACTLHGLRCGAYITLTPDRWQVLGEGRGGRRPRPSTAAEPVTAAHRTGTETAAGRMEVRRTTAAHPEAPHTAAQLPTASNRSTVRRTGGGVPEAHRHTAAR
;
A
#
# COMPACT_ATOMS: atom_id res chain seq x y z
N MET A 1 -45.46 20.37 -31.13
CA MET A 1 -44.07 20.17 -31.59
C MET A 1 -43.48 19.03 -30.78
N THR A 2 -43.41 17.83 -31.36
CA THR A 2 -42.84 16.64 -30.74
C THR A 2 -41.41 16.50 -31.25
N PHE A 3 -40.44 16.66 -30.36
CA PHE A 3 -39.02 16.41 -30.66
C PHE A 3 -38.78 14.90 -30.55
N ASP A 4 -38.55 14.29 -31.70
CA ASP A 4 -38.19 12.89 -31.82
C ASP A 4 -36.68 12.75 -31.55
N PHE A 5 -36.32 12.08 -30.46
CA PHE A 5 -34.94 11.78 -30.12
C PHE A 5 -34.58 10.42 -30.70
N ALA A 6 -33.95 10.42 -31.87
CA ALA A 6 -33.34 9.20 -32.42
C ALA A 6 -32.26 8.68 -31.46
N PRO A 7 -32.25 7.37 -31.12
CA PRO A 7 -31.20 6.80 -30.30
C PRO A 7 -29.85 6.90 -31.03
N PRO A 8 -28.74 7.19 -30.32
CA PRO A 8 -27.44 7.31 -30.96
C PRO A 8 -27.03 5.97 -31.58
N PRO A 9 -26.30 5.98 -32.71
CA PRO A 9 -25.77 4.75 -33.28
C PRO A 9 -24.86 4.09 -32.25
N GLN A 10 -25.14 2.83 -31.95
CA GLN A 10 -24.30 1.97 -31.12
C GLN A 10 -23.01 1.72 -31.90
N VAL A 11 -21.99 2.55 -31.70
CA VAL A 11 -20.66 2.37 -32.31
C VAL A 11 -20.05 1.13 -31.68
N SER A 12 -20.11 -0.01 -32.37
CA SER A 12 -19.32 -1.20 -32.02
C SER A 12 -17.85 -0.82 -32.15
N LEU A 13 -17.14 -0.67 -31.02
CA LEU A 13 -15.68 -0.48 -31.06
C LEU A 13 -15.06 -1.71 -31.76
N PRO A 14 -14.11 -1.51 -32.69
CA PRO A 14 -13.44 -2.63 -33.33
C PRO A 14 -12.63 -3.41 -32.29
N THR A 15 -12.86 -4.72 -32.17
CA THR A 15 -12.13 -5.65 -31.29
C THR A 15 -10.61 -5.52 -31.39
N SER A 16 -10.10 -5.09 -32.55
CA SER A 16 -8.68 -4.79 -32.77
C SER A 16 -8.15 -3.60 -31.97
N ALA A 17 -8.95 -2.54 -31.79
CA ALA A 17 -8.54 -1.36 -31.02
C ALA A 17 -8.50 -1.67 -29.51
N ASP A 18 -9.46 -2.47 -29.03
CA ASP A 18 -9.48 -2.94 -27.65
C ASP A 18 -8.29 -3.86 -27.34
N SER A 19 -7.95 -4.77 -28.26
CA SER A 19 -6.77 -5.63 -28.13
C SER A 19 -5.46 -4.83 -28.13
N ALA A 20 -5.32 -3.83 -29.01
CA ALA A 20 -4.14 -2.95 -29.03
C ALA A 20 -4.03 -2.10 -27.75
N ALA A 21 -5.16 -1.61 -27.23
CA ALA A 21 -5.20 -0.88 -25.98
C ALA A 21 -4.83 -1.78 -24.79
N ARG A 22 -5.23 -3.05 -24.78
CA ARG A 22 -4.83 -4.03 -23.75
C ARG A 22 -3.33 -4.31 -23.80
N LEU A 23 -2.76 -4.52 -24.98
CA LEU A 23 -1.31 -4.72 -25.16
C LEU A 23 -0.50 -3.51 -24.66
N GLY A 24 -0.97 -2.28 -24.92
CA GLY A 24 -0.36 -1.06 -24.37
C GLY A 24 -0.50 -0.89 -22.85
N ARG A 25 -1.31 -1.74 -22.20
CA ARG A 25 -1.58 -1.76 -20.76
C ARG A 25 -1.09 -3.06 -20.10
N MET A 26 -0.02 -3.62 -20.66
CA MET A 26 0.73 -4.74 -20.11
C MET A 26 2.21 -4.38 -20.04
N LEU A 27 2.95 -5.04 -19.14
CA LEU A 27 4.40 -4.90 -19.04
C LEU A 27 5.08 -6.25 -19.23
N GLU A 28 6.11 -6.26 -20.07
CA GLU A 28 6.99 -7.42 -20.23
C GLU A 28 7.95 -7.55 -19.03
N PRO A 29 8.46 -8.76 -18.73
CA PRO A 29 9.40 -8.96 -17.63
C PRO A 29 10.64 -8.07 -17.70
N ALA A 30 11.14 -7.81 -18.90
CA ALA A 30 12.31 -6.97 -19.13
C ALA A 30 12.02 -5.49 -18.82
N GLU A 31 10.85 -4.99 -19.22
CA GLU A 31 10.41 -3.63 -18.91
C GLU A 31 10.23 -3.45 -17.40
N TRP A 32 9.61 -4.44 -16.74
CA TRP A 32 9.44 -4.46 -15.29
C TRP A 32 10.79 -4.44 -14.56
N ALA A 33 11.73 -5.30 -14.96
CA ALA A 33 13.07 -5.33 -14.37
C ALA A 33 13.84 -4.02 -14.59
N SER A 34 13.66 -3.36 -15.74
CA SER A 34 14.29 -2.08 -16.06
C SER A 34 13.69 -0.87 -15.33
N ALA A 35 12.47 -1.01 -14.76
CA ALA A 35 11.75 0.08 -14.12
C ALA A 35 12.34 0.54 -12.77
N GLY A 36 13.38 -0.14 -12.27
CA GLY A 36 14.06 0.24 -11.02
C GLY A 36 13.19 0.03 -9.78
N ILE A 37 12.34 -1.01 -9.80
CA ILE A 37 11.48 -1.37 -8.67
C ILE A 37 12.35 -1.63 -7.43
N PRO A 38 12.04 -1.03 -6.26
CA PRO A 38 12.81 -1.24 -5.04
C PRO A 38 12.79 -2.71 -4.61
N LEU A 39 13.97 -3.28 -4.42
CA LEU A 39 14.13 -4.66 -3.97
C LEU A 39 13.64 -4.79 -2.52
N LEU A 40 12.79 -5.78 -2.26
CA LEU A 40 12.42 -6.15 -0.90
C LEU A 40 13.64 -6.69 -0.13
N ARG A 41 13.90 -6.24 1.08
CA ARG A 41 14.95 -6.76 1.97
C ARG A 41 14.68 -8.20 2.37
N ASN A 42 13.44 -8.53 2.72
CA ASN A 42 13.04 -9.88 3.12
C ASN A 42 11.71 -10.31 2.48
N PRO A 43 11.70 -10.70 1.18
CA PRO A 43 10.47 -11.10 0.50
C PRO A 43 9.79 -12.32 1.15
N ARG A 44 10.57 -13.22 1.76
CA ARG A 44 10.02 -14.42 2.44
C ARG A 44 9.11 -14.04 3.60
N GLU A 45 9.49 -13.07 4.42
CA GLU A 45 8.69 -12.62 5.56
C GLU A 45 7.41 -11.91 5.12
N VAL A 46 7.50 -11.06 4.09
CA VAL A 46 6.32 -10.41 3.49
C VAL A 46 5.34 -11.46 2.97
N VAL A 47 5.81 -12.43 2.18
CA VAL A 47 4.96 -13.48 1.63
C VAL A 47 4.35 -14.35 2.74
N ALA A 48 5.13 -14.74 3.75
CA ALA A 48 4.61 -15.52 4.87
C ALA A 48 3.53 -14.76 5.66
N GLY A 49 3.77 -13.48 5.97
CA GLY A 49 2.81 -12.64 6.70
C GLY A 49 1.53 -12.38 5.91
N LEU A 50 1.62 -12.13 4.60
CA LEU A 50 0.44 -11.98 3.74
C LEU A 50 -0.32 -13.30 3.57
N HIS A 51 0.39 -14.42 3.45
CA HIS A 51 -0.24 -15.75 3.35
C HIS A 51 -1.00 -16.10 4.64
N ASP A 52 -0.41 -15.86 5.81
CA ASP A 52 -1.07 -16.14 7.09
C ASP A 52 -2.31 -15.25 7.31
N ARG A 53 -2.19 -13.95 6.99
CA ARG A 53 -3.27 -12.96 7.14
C ARG A 53 -4.44 -13.17 6.18
N HIS A 54 -4.16 -13.42 4.91
CA HIS A 54 -5.19 -13.45 3.86
C HIS A 54 -5.60 -14.86 3.43
N ARG A 55 -4.82 -15.89 3.77
CA ARG A 55 -5.02 -17.29 3.36
C ARG A 55 -5.43 -17.40 1.88
N PRO A 56 -4.63 -16.82 0.95
CA PRO A 56 -5.06 -16.64 -0.42
C PRO A 56 -5.24 -17.99 -1.12
N VAL A 57 -6.39 -18.14 -1.77
CA VAL A 57 -6.71 -19.23 -2.69
C VAL A 57 -6.33 -18.84 -4.12
N PRO A 58 -6.30 -19.76 -5.09
CA PRO A 58 -6.06 -19.39 -6.48
C PRO A 58 -7.00 -18.26 -6.96
N SER A 59 -6.49 -17.41 -7.84
CA SER A 59 -7.13 -16.18 -8.34
C SER A 59 -7.32 -15.07 -7.30
N THR A 60 -6.64 -15.17 -6.15
CA THR A 60 -6.63 -14.10 -5.14
C THR A 60 -5.46 -13.14 -5.38
N ALA A 61 -5.76 -11.86 -5.53
CA ALA A 61 -4.78 -10.78 -5.47
C ALA A 61 -4.74 -10.19 -4.05
N VAL A 62 -3.55 -9.90 -3.54
CA VAL A 62 -3.34 -9.23 -2.25
C VAL A 62 -2.44 -8.02 -2.49
N VAL A 63 -3.00 -6.83 -2.33
CA VAL A 63 -2.23 -5.59 -2.32
C VAL A 63 -1.82 -5.27 -0.89
N ALA A 64 -0.55 -4.99 -0.68
CA ALA A 64 0.02 -4.64 0.61
C ALA A 64 0.81 -3.34 0.51
N VAL A 65 0.81 -2.57 1.57
CA VAL A 65 1.60 -1.33 1.68
C VAL A 65 2.59 -1.48 2.82
N LEU A 66 3.85 -1.22 2.49
CA LEU A 66 4.98 -1.25 3.40
C LEU A 66 5.36 0.16 3.83
N ASP A 67 5.76 0.29 5.10
CA ASP A 67 6.42 1.51 5.58
C ASP A 67 7.89 1.61 5.13
N THR A 68 8.60 2.61 5.65
CA THR A 68 10.02 2.85 5.36
C THR A 68 10.95 1.77 5.93
N GLN A 69 10.46 0.95 6.86
CA GLN A 69 11.18 -0.19 7.45
C GLN A 69 10.77 -1.51 6.78
N GLU A 70 10.05 -1.44 5.66
CA GLU A 70 9.52 -2.58 4.92
C GLU A 70 8.55 -3.48 5.72
N ARG A 71 7.88 -2.93 6.73
CA ARG A 71 6.84 -3.63 7.50
C ARG A 71 5.49 -3.41 6.86
N VAL A 72 4.67 -4.45 6.77
CA VAL A 72 3.29 -4.36 6.22
C VAL A 72 2.41 -3.54 7.17
N THR A 73 2.04 -2.33 6.77
CA THR A 73 1.15 -1.43 7.54
C THR A 73 -0.31 -1.56 7.15
N ALA A 74 -0.59 -1.93 5.91
CA ALA A 74 -1.95 -2.12 5.40
C ALA A 74 -1.96 -3.21 4.33
N SER A 75 -3.04 -3.97 4.23
CA SER A 75 -3.20 -4.94 3.15
C SER A 75 -4.67 -5.25 2.90
N ALA A 76 -5.01 -5.61 1.66
CA ALA A 76 -6.33 -6.03 1.25
C ALA A 76 -6.21 -7.18 0.25
N SER A 77 -7.08 -8.18 0.39
CA SER A 77 -7.23 -9.27 -0.57
C SER A 77 -8.53 -9.13 -1.34
N PHE A 78 -8.50 -9.55 -2.59
CA PHE A 78 -9.67 -9.60 -3.46
C PHE A 78 -9.50 -10.68 -4.52
N THR A 79 -10.61 -11.23 -4.98
CA THR A 79 -10.64 -12.20 -6.07
C THR A 79 -10.79 -11.44 -7.37
N GLU A 80 -9.99 -11.79 -8.36
CA GLU A 80 -10.08 -11.21 -9.68
C GLU A 80 -10.18 -12.32 -10.72
N PHE A 81 -11.21 -12.25 -11.55
CA PHE A 81 -11.47 -13.23 -12.60
C PHE A 81 -11.86 -12.46 -13.86
N THR A 82 -10.89 -12.30 -14.76
CA THR A 82 -11.14 -11.69 -16.06
C THR A 82 -10.82 -12.72 -17.15
N GLY A 83 -11.73 -12.88 -18.11
CA GLY A 83 -11.50 -13.75 -19.27
C GLY A 83 -10.44 -13.21 -20.22
N ALA A 84 -10.12 -11.91 -20.12
CA ALA A 84 -9.02 -11.26 -20.81
C ALA A 84 -8.33 -10.29 -19.82
N PRO A 85 -7.02 -10.43 -19.57
CA PRO A 85 -6.32 -9.52 -18.67
C PRO A 85 -6.20 -8.11 -19.29
N ASP A 86 -6.61 -7.08 -18.53
CA ASP A 86 -6.43 -5.67 -18.87
C ASP A 86 -5.85 -4.92 -17.66
N GLY A 87 -4.68 -4.30 -17.83
CA GLY A 87 -4.02 -3.55 -16.77
C GLY A 87 -4.84 -2.37 -16.23
N TRP A 88 -5.74 -1.79 -17.02
CA TRP A 88 -6.63 -0.71 -16.54
C TRP A 88 -7.68 -1.21 -15.55
N GLU A 89 -8.24 -2.40 -15.78
CA GLU A 89 -9.19 -3.02 -14.85
C GLU A 89 -8.49 -3.34 -13.54
N PHE A 90 -7.32 -4.00 -13.63
CA PHE A 90 -6.50 -4.33 -12.47
C PHE A 90 -6.06 -3.09 -11.69
N ARG A 91 -5.69 -2.00 -12.37
CA ARG A 91 -5.41 -0.72 -11.72
C ARG A 91 -6.63 -0.21 -10.94
N ASN A 92 -7.82 -0.22 -11.54
CA ASN A 92 -9.03 0.27 -10.90
C ASN A 92 -9.38 -0.57 -9.66
N ALA A 93 -9.23 -1.90 -9.76
CA ALA A 93 -9.39 -2.81 -8.63
C ALA A 93 -8.39 -2.48 -7.51
N LEU A 94 -7.10 -2.33 -7.83
CA LEU A 94 -6.07 -1.97 -6.87
C LEU A 94 -6.39 -0.64 -6.17
N LEU A 95 -6.78 0.40 -6.91
CA LEU A 95 -7.12 1.69 -6.34
C LEU A 95 -8.34 1.63 -5.42
N ALA A 96 -9.36 0.83 -5.76
CA ALA A 96 -10.53 0.64 -4.92
C ALA A 96 -10.16 -0.01 -3.57
N HIS A 97 -9.21 -0.93 -3.56
CA HIS A 97 -8.72 -1.55 -2.33
C HIS A 97 -7.76 -0.65 -1.54
N LEU A 98 -6.81 0.01 -2.21
CA LEU A 98 -5.86 0.93 -1.57
C LEU A 98 -6.56 2.06 -0.81
N ARG A 99 -7.56 2.71 -1.44
CA ARG A 99 -8.34 3.80 -0.82
C ARG A 99 -9.09 3.38 0.45
N ARG A 100 -9.38 2.09 0.62
CA ARG A 100 -10.07 1.57 1.81
C ARG A 100 -9.11 1.28 2.96
N VAL A 101 -7.86 0.92 2.68
CA VAL A 101 -6.92 0.45 3.71
C VAL A 101 -5.85 1.47 4.07
N ILE A 102 -5.59 2.46 3.21
CA ILE A 102 -4.61 3.50 3.52
C ILE A 102 -4.95 4.83 2.83
N PRO A 103 -4.75 5.98 3.51
CA PRO A 103 -4.79 7.29 2.86
C PRO A 103 -3.77 7.36 1.71
N HIS A 104 -4.09 8.16 0.69
CA HIS A 104 -3.15 8.41 -0.40
C HIS A 104 -2.03 9.36 0.05
N ASP A 105 -0.85 9.23 -0.55
CA ASP A 105 0.34 10.01 -0.21
C ASP A 105 0.65 11.12 -1.24
N LEU A 106 -0.32 11.46 -2.10
CA LEU A 106 -0.20 12.45 -3.20
C LEU A 106 0.24 13.86 -2.77
N ARG A 107 0.10 14.21 -1.48
CA ARG A 107 0.53 15.51 -0.94
C ARG A 107 2.01 15.54 -0.55
N LEU A 108 2.67 14.38 -0.49
CA LEU A 108 4.08 14.27 -0.14
C LEU A 108 4.94 14.55 -1.38
N ARG A 109 6.07 15.23 -1.18
CA ARG A 109 7.03 15.50 -2.27
C ARG A 109 7.67 14.25 -2.83
N VAL A 110 7.83 13.23 -1.98
CA VAL A 110 8.41 11.94 -2.34
C VAL A 110 7.54 10.85 -1.71
N PRO A 111 7.20 9.77 -2.43
CA PRO A 111 6.46 8.66 -1.86
C PRO A 111 7.26 7.98 -0.73
N VAL A 112 6.63 7.83 0.43
CA VAL A 112 7.28 7.28 1.64
C VAL A 112 7.02 5.79 1.80
N ARG A 113 5.86 5.33 1.34
CA ARG A 113 5.41 3.94 1.45
C ARG A 113 5.52 3.22 0.13
N THR A 114 5.70 1.91 0.18
CA THR A 114 5.86 1.07 -1.01
C THR A 114 4.71 0.10 -1.12
N ALA A 115 4.03 0.04 -2.26
CA ALA A 115 3.00 -0.96 -2.51
C ALA A 115 3.59 -2.21 -3.17
N VAL A 116 3.14 -3.37 -2.73
CA VAL A 116 3.56 -4.69 -3.19
C VAL A 116 2.30 -5.47 -3.56
N LEU A 117 2.38 -6.27 -4.61
CA LEU A 117 1.27 -7.12 -5.03
C LEU A 117 1.68 -8.59 -4.98
N LEU A 118 0.90 -9.38 -4.27
CA LEU A 118 0.98 -10.84 -4.25
C LEU A 118 -0.21 -11.40 -5.03
N TYR A 119 0.01 -12.14 -6.11
CA TYR A 119 -1.04 -12.80 -6.86
C TYR A 119 -0.93 -14.32 -6.72
N CYS A 120 -1.95 -14.93 -6.13
CA CYS A 120 -2.06 -16.37 -5.97
C CYS A 120 -2.76 -16.93 -7.21
N ARG A 121 -2.11 -17.86 -7.90
CA ARG A 121 -2.59 -18.42 -9.16
C ARG A 121 -2.27 -19.91 -9.25
N GLU A 122 -2.96 -20.58 -10.16
CA GLU A 122 -2.61 -21.94 -10.56
C GLU A 122 -1.52 -21.94 -11.63
N GLY A 123 -0.94 -23.12 -11.86
CA GLY A 123 0.02 -23.34 -12.94
C GLY A 123 1.46 -22.93 -12.64
N GLU A 124 2.23 -22.84 -13.71
CA GLU A 124 3.68 -22.68 -13.68
C GLU A 124 4.11 -21.29 -13.19
N PRO A 125 5.34 -21.16 -12.66
CA PRO A 125 5.89 -19.89 -12.18
C PRO A 125 6.37 -18.98 -13.34
N LEU A 126 6.13 -19.36 -14.59
CA LEU A 126 6.51 -18.60 -15.78
C LEU A 126 5.66 -17.32 -15.91
N TRP A 127 6.24 -16.26 -16.47
CA TRP A 127 5.48 -15.05 -16.74
C TRP A 127 4.32 -15.33 -17.70
N THR A 128 3.20 -14.66 -17.48
CA THR A 128 1.99 -14.72 -18.31
C THR A 128 1.49 -13.31 -18.63
N GLU A 129 0.61 -13.18 -19.63
CA GLU A 129 -0.03 -11.91 -19.97
C GLU A 129 -0.77 -11.28 -18.78
N THR A 130 -1.41 -12.11 -17.95
CA THR A 130 -2.05 -11.68 -16.70
C THR A 130 -1.06 -11.04 -15.73
N ASP A 131 0.17 -11.57 -15.63
CA ASP A 131 1.22 -10.94 -14.83
C ASP A 131 1.62 -9.58 -15.39
N GLY A 132 1.74 -9.47 -16.72
CA GLY A 132 2.05 -8.21 -17.38
C GLY A 132 0.99 -7.13 -17.14
N ALA A 133 -0.29 -7.51 -17.20
CA ALA A 133 -1.39 -6.62 -16.85
C ALA A 133 -1.35 -6.23 -15.36
N TRP A 134 -1.04 -7.16 -14.45
CA TRP A 134 -0.92 -6.85 -13.01
C TRP A 134 0.25 -5.92 -12.71
N MET A 135 1.40 -6.15 -13.33
CA MET A 135 2.58 -5.28 -13.23
C MET A 135 2.26 -3.86 -13.71
N TRP A 136 1.62 -3.74 -14.87
CA TRP A 136 1.18 -2.46 -15.39
C TRP A 136 0.20 -1.77 -14.43
N GLY A 137 -0.83 -2.51 -14.00
CA GLY A 137 -1.87 -2.00 -13.12
C GLY A 137 -1.34 -1.55 -11.76
N LEU A 138 -0.37 -2.30 -11.20
CA LEU A 138 0.33 -1.93 -9.97
C LEU A 138 1.11 -0.64 -10.14
N ARG A 139 1.91 -0.51 -11.21
CA ARG A 139 2.70 0.69 -11.48
C ARG A 139 1.83 1.93 -11.61
N ASP A 140 0.74 1.84 -12.37
CA ASP A 140 -0.18 2.96 -12.57
C ASP A 140 -0.95 3.29 -11.28
N ALA A 141 -1.44 2.28 -10.56
CA ALA A 141 -2.14 2.48 -9.28
C ALA A 141 -1.24 3.14 -8.22
N CYS A 142 0.04 2.74 -8.14
CA CYS A 142 1.00 3.38 -7.24
C CYS A 142 1.18 4.86 -7.55
N THR A 143 1.32 5.19 -8.85
CA THR A 143 1.45 6.57 -9.31
C THR A 143 0.23 7.40 -8.91
N LEU A 144 -0.97 6.86 -9.13
CA LEU A 144 -2.24 7.54 -8.82
C LEU A 144 -2.56 7.60 -7.33
N HIS A 145 -1.98 6.73 -6.49
CA HIS A 145 -2.18 6.73 -5.04
C HIS A 145 -1.03 7.42 -4.27
N GLY A 146 0.03 7.85 -4.95
CA GLY A 146 1.20 8.50 -4.37
C GLY A 146 2.15 7.55 -3.63
N LEU A 147 2.18 6.27 -4.01
CA LEU A 147 3.03 5.24 -3.40
C LEU A 147 4.25 4.92 -4.29
N ARG A 148 5.33 4.40 -3.70
CA ARG A 148 6.39 3.77 -4.51
C ARG A 148 5.85 2.45 -5.06
N CYS A 149 6.05 2.22 -6.35
CA CYS A 149 5.80 0.92 -6.94
C CYS A 149 6.84 -0.07 -6.43
N GLY A 150 6.38 -1.17 -5.83
CA GLY A 150 7.21 -2.24 -5.28
C GLY A 150 7.01 -3.55 -6.05
N ALA A 151 7.49 -4.64 -5.45
CA ALA A 151 7.56 -5.94 -6.10
C ALA A 151 6.19 -6.52 -6.51
N TYR A 152 6.18 -7.23 -7.63
CA TYR A 152 5.12 -8.15 -8.02
C TYR A 152 5.56 -9.58 -7.70
N ILE A 153 4.74 -10.28 -6.91
CA ILE A 153 5.04 -11.61 -6.38
C ILE A 153 3.97 -12.57 -6.86
N THR A 154 4.35 -13.64 -7.53
CA THR A 154 3.45 -14.76 -7.82
C THR A 154 3.53 -15.80 -6.72
N LEU A 155 2.39 -16.41 -6.42
CA LEU A 155 2.26 -17.50 -5.47
C LEU A 155 1.53 -18.66 -6.15
N THR A 156 2.27 -19.72 -6.42
CA THR A 156 1.79 -20.99 -6.99
C THR A 156 1.56 -22.02 -5.86
N PRO A 157 1.01 -23.21 -6.15
CA PRO A 157 0.87 -24.26 -5.15
C PRO A 157 2.19 -24.65 -4.47
N ASP A 158 3.31 -24.66 -5.20
CA ASP A 158 4.59 -25.15 -4.68
C ASP A 158 5.54 -24.04 -4.22
N ARG A 159 5.48 -22.87 -4.83
CA ARG A 159 6.47 -21.80 -4.65
C ARG A 159 5.91 -20.40 -4.78
N TRP A 160 6.65 -19.43 -4.24
CA TRP A 160 6.51 -18.02 -4.57
C TRP A 160 7.72 -17.53 -5.34
N GLN A 161 7.53 -16.47 -6.13
CA GLN A 161 8.59 -15.83 -6.91
C GLN A 161 8.35 -14.33 -7.02
N VAL A 162 9.40 -13.52 -6.86
CA VAL A 162 9.40 -12.10 -7.17
C VAL A 162 9.82 -11.94 -8.63
N LEU A 163 8.92 -11.40 -9.46
CA LEU A 163 9.17 -11.27 -10.89
C LEU A 163 10.09 -10.06 -11.15
N GLY A 164 11.00 -10.22 -12.11
CA GLY A 164 12.06 -9.24 -12.42
C GLY A 164 13.32 -9.36 -11.57
N GLU A 165 13.30 -10.12 -10.47
CA GLU A 165 14.45 -10.21 -9.53
C GLU A 165 15.06 -11.62 -9.41
N GLY A 166 14.39 -12.65 -9.94
CA GLY A 166 14.85 -14.04 -9.83
C GLY A 166 14.79 -14.65 -8.42
N ARG A 167 14.29 -13.91 -7.43
CA ARG A 167 14.15 -14.37 -6.04
C ARG A 167 12.87 -15.18 -5.85
N GLY A 168 12.95 -16.24 -5.07
CA GLY A 168 11.81 -17.12 -4.83
C GLY A 168 12.04 -18.10 -3.69
N GLY A 169 11.02 -18.86 -3.34
CA GLY A 169 11.09 -19.87 -2.29
C GLY A 169 9.86 -20.77 -2.27
N ARG A 170 9.84 -21.73 -1.35
CA ARG A 170 8.68 -22.63 -1.17
C ARG A 170 7.46 -21.87 -0.65
N ARG A 171 6.26 -22.33 -1.04
CA ARG A 171 5.00 -21.80 -0.54
C ARG A 171 4.97 -21.85 1.00
N PRO A 172 4.60 -20.76 1.70
CA PRO A 172 4.40 -20.80 3.14
C PRO A 172 3.30 -21.80 3.50
N ARG A 173 3.54 -22.58 4.54
CA ARG A 173 2.46 -23.38 5.15
C ARG A 173 1.64 -22.46 6.05
N PRO A 174 0.32 -22.61 6.11
CA PRO A 174 -0.49 -21.88 7.08
C PRO A 174 0.03 -22.20 8.49
N SER A 175 0.17 -21.18 9.33
CA SER A 175 0.49 -21.39 10.74
C SER A 175 -0.64 -22.20 11.36
N THR A 176 -0.34 -23.33 11.98
CA THR A 176 -1.32 -24.07 12.80
C THR A 176 -1.55 -23.42 14.17
N ALA A 177 -1.15 -22.16 14.35
CA ALA A 177 -1.14 -21.48 15.63
C ALA A 177 -2.44 -20.70 15.86
N ALA A 178 -3.44 -21.39 16.41
CA ALA A 178 -4.29 -20.88 17.48
C ALA A 178 -5.00 -22.10 18.12
N GLU A 179 -4.24 -22.90 18.87
CA GLU A 179 -4.88 -23.61 19.98
C GLU A 179 -5.49 -22.53 20.89
N PRO A 180 -6.80 -22.51 21.13
CA PRO A 180 -7.34 -21.67 22.17
C PRO A 180 -6.66 -22.14 23.45
N VAL A 181 -5.90 -21.24 24.10
CA VAL A 181 -5.53 -21.41 25.50
C VAL A 181 -6.85 -21.47 26.25
N THR A 182 -7.34 -22.70 26.43
CA THR A 182 -8.45 -23.00 27.31
C THR A 182 -7.94 -22.63 28.70
N ALA A 183 -8.45 -21.50 29.19
CA ALA A 183 -8.28 -21.09 30.57
C ALA A 183 -8.98 -22.15 31.45
N ALA A 184 -8.25 -23.21 31.76
CA ALA A 184 -8.64 -24.15 32.79
C ALA A 184 -8.10 -23.63 34.13
N HIS A 185 -9.03 -23.47 35.08
CA HIS A 185 -8.86 -23.30 36.52
C HIS A 185 -8.71 -21.86 37.04
N ARG A 186 -9.86 -21.31 37.47
CA ARG A 186 -10.14 -21.14 38.91
C ARG A 186 -11.64 -21.10 39.13
N THR A 187 -12.19 -22.25 39.51
CA THR A 187 -13.42 -22.35 40.32
C THR A 187 -13.12 -21.69 41.66
N GLY A 188 -13.56 -20.44 41.81
CA GLY A 188 -13.69 -19.75 43.08
C GLY A 188 -15.13 -19.27 43.18
N THR A 189 -16.02 -20.18 43.58
CA THR A 189 -17.39 -19.85 43.98
C THR A 189 -17.34 -19.14 45.32
N GLU A 190 -17.43 -17.82 45.32
CA GLU A 190 -17.90 -17.06 46.49
C GLU A 190 -18.54 -15.76 46.00
N THR A 191 -19.86 -15.78 45.91
CA THR A 191 -20.68 -14.59 45.75
C THR A 191 -21.94 -14.78 46.57
N ALA A 192 -22.00 -14.12 47.72
CA ALA A 192 -23.26 -13.74 48.36
C ALA A 192 -23.00 -12.50 49.21
N ALA A 193 -23.38 -11.35 48.64
CA ALA A 193 -23.44 -10.08 49.30
C ALA A 193 -24.58 -10.06 50.34
N GLY A 194 -24.31 -9.52 51.52
CA GLY A 194 -25.30 -9.10 52.51
C GLY A 194 -24.62 -8.12 53.47
N ARG A 195 -24.73 -6.81 53.22
CA ARG A 195 -25.71 -5.91 53.87
C ARG A 195 -25.15 -5.29 55.18
N MET A 196 -24.71 -4.04 55.02
CA MET A 196 -25.02 -2.88 55.87
C MET A 196 -24.53 -2.90 57.34
N GLU A 197 -23.52 -2.09 57.65
CA GLU A 197 -23.50 -1.35 58.91
C GLU A 197 -22.82 0.02 58.78
N VAL A 198 -23.32 0.94 59.59
CA VAL A 198 -23.23 2.40 59.53
C VAL A 198 -22.24 2.90 60.58
N ARG A 199 -21.40 3.88 60.25
CA ARG A 199 -21.01 5.04 61.09
C ARG A 199 -20.00 5.91 60.32
N ARG A 200 -20.39 7.10 59.85
CA ARG A 200 -20.13 8.44 60.47
C ARG A 200 -18.72 8.52 61.07
N THR A 201 -17.87 9.49 60.71
CA THR A 201 -18.00 10.91 61.10
C THR A 201 -17.07 11.82 60.25
N THR A 202 -17.55 13.01 59.86
CA THR A 202 -16.86 14.33 59.66
C THR A 202 -15.55 14.41 58.85
N ALA A 203 -15.53 15.01 57.66
CA ALA A 203 -15.53 16.46 57.35
C ALA A 203 -14.20 17.18 57.66
N ALA A 204 -13.43 17.51 56.61
CA ALA A 204 -13.02 18.88 56.23
C ALA A 204 -11.96 18.87 55.10
N HIS A 205 -12.34 19.49 53.99
CA HIS A 205 -11.52 20.05 52.89
C HIS A 205 -11.19 21.52 53.28
N PRO A 206 -10.42 22.32 52.51
CA PRO A 206 -9.13 22.20 51.81
C PRO A 206 -8.09 23.24 52.32
N GLU A 207 -6.91 23.32 51.68
CA GLU A 207 -6.41 24.61 51.16
C GLU A 207 -5.19 24.39 50.21
N ALA A 208 -5.35 24.83 48.96
CA ALA A 208 -4.29 25.45 48.16
C ALA A 208 -4.55 26.99 48.22
N PRO A 209 -3.80 27.92 47.60
CA PRO A 209 -2.61 27.81 46.73
C PRO A 209 -1.53 28.87 47.03
N HIS A 210 -0.41 28.86 46.29
CA HIS A 210 0.38 30.07 46.06
C HIS A 210 0.52 30.38 44.56
N THR A 211 -0.06 31.53 44.22
CA THR A 211 0.02 32.31 42.99
C THR A 211 1.37 33.01 42.86
N ALA A 212 1.95 33.04 41.65
CA ALA A 212 2.43 34.29 41.02
C ALA A 212 2.90 34.02 39.58
N ALA A 213 2.36 34.81 38.66
CA ALA A 213 2.72 34.92 37.26
C ALA A 213 3.93 35.85 37.05
N GLN A 214 4.66 35.69 35.94
CA GLN A 214 4.98 36.77 34.99
C GLN A 214 5.80 36.26 33.77
N LEU A 215 5.28 36.57 32.57
CA LEU A 215 5.98 36.61 31.27
C LEU A 215 6.86 37.89 31.19
N PRO A 216 7.44 38.26 30.02
CA PRO A 216 8.53 37.64 29.26
C PRO A 216 9.72 38.64 29.12
N THR A 217 10.92 38.18 28.74
CA THR A 217 11.99 39.09 28.29
C THR A 217 12.42 38.76 26.87
N ALA A 218 12.11 39.68 25.97
CA ALA A 218 12.78 39.82 24.69
C ALA A 218 14.18 40.41 24.91
N SER A 219 15.18 39.88 24.21
CA SER A 219 16.29 40.72 23.77
C SER A 219 16.80 40.26 22.41
N ASN A 220 17.02 41.27 21.60
CA ASN A 220 17.13 41.29 20.15
C ASN A 220 18.57 41.70 19.80
N ARG A 221 19.20 41.05 18.80
CA ARG A 221 20.24 41.61 17.90
C ARG A 221 20.66 40.50 16.93
N SER A 222 20.18 40.50 15.69
CA SER A 222 20.66 41.29 14.55
C SER A 222 22.16 41.17 14.29
N THR A 223 22.53 40.42 13.25
CA THR A 223 23.52 40.88 12.26
C THR A 223 23.04 40.48 10.86
N VAL A 224 22.74 41.53 10.09
CA VAL A 224 22.66 41.55 8.63
C VAL A 224 24.10 41.52 8.11
N ARG A 225 24.43 40.62 7.18
CA ARG A 225 25.42 40.95 6.15
C ARG A 225 25.02 40.38 4.79
N ARG A 226 24.80 41.34 3.91
CA ARG A 226 24.49 41.29 2.48
C ARG A 226 25.77 41.00 1.68
N THR A 227 25.57 40.69 0.40
CA THR A 227 26.38 40.95 -0.81
C THR A 227 27.27 39.85 -1.41
N GLY A 228 27.07 39.67 -2.73
CA GLY A 228 27.96 39.06 -3.72
C GLY A 228 27.32 37.81 -4.36
N GLY A 229 26.66 37.83 -5.52
CA GLY A 229 26.90 38.65 -6.72
C GLY A 229 28.00 38.01 -7.56
N GLY A 230 27.64 37.30 -8.63
CA GLY A 230 28.64 36.72 -9.55
C GLY A 230 28.09 35.63 -10.46
N VAL A 231 27.25 36.00 -11.43
CA VAL A 231 27.15 35.29 -12.71
C VAL A 231 28.14 35.96 -13.65
N PRO A 232 28.98 35.18 -14.37
CA PRO A 232 29.38 35.52 -15.72
C PRO A 232 28.99 34.35 -16.64
N GLU A 233 28.14 34.57 -17.63
CA GLU A 233 28.46 35.22 -18.91
C GLU A 233 28.74 34.18 -19.98
N ALA A 234 28.07 34.39 -21.10
CA ALA A 234 28.04 33.55 -22.26
C ALA A 234 29.33 33.70 -23.06
N HIS A 235 29.94 32.59 -23.45
CA HIS A 235 30.83 32.57 -24.61
C HIS A 235 30.12 31.92 -25.79
N ARG A 236 29.51 32.78 -26.61
CA ARG A 236 29.37 32.53 -28.04
C ARG A 236 30.76 32.65 -28.66
N HIS A 237 31.22 31.60 -29.33
CA HIS A 237 32.25 31.73 -30.36
C HIS A 237 31.67 31.30 -31.70
N THR A 238 31.77 32.24 -32.63
CA THR A 238 31.48 32.15 -34.05
C THR A 238 32.67 31.53 -34.80
N ALA A 239 32.36 30.96 -35.97
CA ALA A 239 33.17 30.92 -37.19
C ALA A 239 33.95 29.62 -37.56
N ALA A 240 33.49 29.07 -38.69
CA ALA A 240 34.24 28.70 -39.88
C ALA A 240 35.30 27.58 -39.80
N ARG A 241 34.97 26.44 -40.41
CA ARG A 241 35.54 25.98 -41.68
C ARG A 241 34.68 24.91 -42.32
#